data_AF-A0A3C0BQZ9-F1
#
_entry.id   AF-A0A3C0BQZ9-F1
#
_cell.length_a   1.000
_cell.length_b   1.000
_cell.length_c   1.000
_cell.angle_alpha   90.00
_cell.angle_beta   90.00
_cell.angle_gamma   90.00
#
_symmetry.space_group_name_H-M   'P 1'
#
loop_
_entity.id
_entity.type
_entity.pdbx_description
1 polymer ?
#
loop_
_entity_poly.entity_id
_entity_poly.type
_entity_poly.pdbx_seq_one_letter_code
_entity_poly.pdbx_strand_id
1 'polypeptide(L)' 'MPNRLSRETSPYLRQHAENPVDWYPWGEEAFRRAREEDKPTP' A
#
# COMPACT_ATOMS: atom_id res chain seq x y z
N MET A 1 10.68 4.60 7.35
CA MET A 1 10.47 5.34 6.10
C MET A 1 9.00 5.28 5.77
N PRO A 2 8.38 6.39 5.36
CA PRO A 2 6.95 6.38 5.04
C PRO A 2 6.67 5.47 3.83
N ASN A 3 5.70 4.58 3.96
CA ASN A 3 5.23 3.70 2.90
C ASN A 3 4.44 4.50 1.83
N ARG A 4 3.89 3.78 0.85
CA ARG A 4 3.22 4.37 -0.32
C ARG A 4 1.96 5.17 0.03
N LEU A 5 1.36 4.92 1.20
CA LEU A 5 0.18 5.66 1.67
C LEU A 5 0.47 7.14 1.97
N SER A 6 1.74 7.53 2.09
CA SER A 6 2.14 8.94 2.22
C SER A 6 1.69 9.84 1.07
N ARG A 7 1.44 9.27 -0.11
CA ARG A 7 1.02 9.99 -1.32
C ARG A 7 -0.50 10.06 -1.51
N GLU A 8 -1.26 9.41 -0.63
CA GLU A 8 -2.71 9.39 -0.71
C GLU A 8 -3.33 10.71 -0.25
N THR A 9 -4.43 11.11 -0.87
CA THR A 9 -5.14 12.34 -0.50
C THR A 9 -5.92 12.16 0.81
N SER A 10 -6.37 10.94 1.08
CA SER A 10 -7.09 10.57 2.29
C SER A 10 -6.24 10.82 3.56
N PRO A 11 -6.71 11.64 4.51
CA PRO A 11 -6.04 11.83 5.79
C PRO A 11 -5.87 10.51 6.58
N TYR A 12 -6.83 9.60 6.48
CA TYR A 12 -6.80 8.29 7.14
C TYR A 12 -5.64 7.42 6.63
N LEU A 13 -5.45 7.37 5.30
CA LEU A 13 -4.36 6.57 4.72
C LEU A 13 -2.99 7.16 5.04
N ARG A 14 -2.87 8.50 5.03
CA ARG A 14 -1.63 9.18 5.40
C ARG A 14 -1.25 8.97 6.86
N GLN A 15 -2.21 8.84 7.77
CA GLN A 15 -1.94 8.50 9.17
C GLN A 15 -1.23 7.16 9.33
N HIS A 16 -1.42 6.23 8.40
CA HIS A 16 -0.79 4.92 8.38
C HIS A 16 0.47 4.85 7.51
N ALA A 17 0.97 5.99 7.02
CA ALA A 17 2.15 6.04 6.18
C ALA A 17 3.42 5.61 6.92
N GLU A 18 3.51 5.81 8.24
CA GLU A 18 4.69 5.46 9.04
C GLU A 18 4.66 4.04 9.60
N ASN A 19 3.60 3.28 9.32
CA ASN A 19 3.51 1.89 9.77
C ASN A 19 4.67 1.05 9.20
N PRO A 20 5.21 0.10 9.98
CA PRO A 20 6.34 -0.74 9.55
C PRO A 20 5.96 -1.72 8.42
N VAL A 21 4.66 -1.92 8.19
CA VAL A 21 4.12 -2.70 7.08
C VAL A 21 4.12 -1.82 5.83
N ASP A 22 4.68 -2.34 4.74
CA ASP A 22 4.69 -1.68 3.43
C ASP A 22 3.32 -1.79 2.76
N TRP A 23 2.37 -1.00 3.27
CA TRP A 23 1.01 -0.97 2.76
C TRP A 23 0.96 -0.43 1.34
N TYR A 24 0.19 -1.12 0.50
CA TYR A 24 -0.20 -0.65 -0.82
C TYR A 24 -1.62 -0.08 -0.76
N PRO A 25 -1.89 1.07 -1.41
CA PRO A 25 -3.26 1.51 -1.59
C PRO A 25 -4.01 0.50 -2.47
N TRP A 26 -5.31 0.35 -2.20
CA TRP A 26 -6.17 -0.54 -2.98
C TRP A 26 -6.23 -0.08 -4.43
N GLY A 27 -5.83 -0.93 -5.37
CA GLY A 27 -5.80 -0.60 -6.79
C GLY A 27 -5.12 -1.67 -7.64
N GLU A 28 -5.17 -1.50 -8.96
CA GLU A 28 -4.64 -2.47 -9.93
C GLU A 28 -3.15 -2.79 -9.69
N GLU A 29 -2.37 -1.82 -9.23
CA GLU A 29 -0.95 -2.00 -8.91
C GLU A 29 -0.74 -3.01 -7.77
N ALA A 30 -1.60 -3.00 -6.76
CA ALA A 30 -1.52 -3.94 -5.64
C ALA A 30 -1.83 -5.37 -6.11
N PHE A 31 -2.83 -5.55 -6.97
CA PHE A 31 -3.18 -6.84 -7.55
C PHE A 31 -2.12 -7.36 -8.53
N ARG A 32 -1.57 -6.48 -9.38
CA ARG A 32 -0.50 -6.83 -10.32
C ARG A 32 0.74 -7.33 -9.58
N ARG A 33 1.15 -6.62 -8.52
CA ARG A 33 2.28 -7.00 -7.66
C ARG A 33 2.02 -8.31 -6.92
N ALA A 34 0.83 -8.50 -6.35
CA ALA A 34 0.47 -9.76 -5.69
C ALA A 34 0.60 -10.94 -6.65
N ARG A 35 0.17 -10.77 -7.91
CA ARG A 35 0.30 -11.78 -8.97
C ARG A 35 1.75 -12.02 -9.42
N GLU A 36 2.55 -10.97 -9.55
CA GLU A 36 3.96 -11.06 -9.95
C GLU A 36 4.84 -11.69 -8.86
N GLU A 37 4.52 -11.44 -7.60
CA GLU A 37 5.29 -11.91 -6.45
C GLU A 37 4.76 -13.22 -5.85
N ASP A 38 3.73 -13.83 -6.45
CA ASP A 38 3.00 -15.01 -5.95
C ASP A 38 2.59 -14.86 -4.48
N LYS A 39 2.09 -13.67 -4.14
CA LYS A 39 1.64 -13.30 -2.80
C LYS A 39 0.11 -13.26 -2.76
N PRO A 40 -0.49 -13.52 -1.59
CA PRO A 40 -1.93 -13.30 -1.42
C PRO A 40 -2.28 -11.84 -1.70
N THR A 41 -3.43 -11.61 -2.33
CA THR A 41 -3.96 -10.26 -2.55
C THR A 41 -4.23 -9.58 -1.21
N PRO A 42 -3.90 -8.29 -1.08
CA PRO A 42 -4.07 -7.53 0.17
C PRO A 42 -5.52 -7.31 0.56
#